data_AF-A0A812M8C2-F1
#
_entry.id   AF-A0A812M8C2-F1
#
_cell.length_a   1.000
_cell.length_b   1.000
_cell.length_c   1.000
_cell.angle_alpha   90.00
_cell.angle_beta   90.00
_cell.angle_gamma   90.00
#
_symmetry.space_group_name_H-M   'P 1'
#
loop_
_entity.id
_entity.type
_entity.pdbx_description
1 polymer ?
#
loop_
_entity_poly.entity_id
_entity_poly.type
_entity_poly.pdbx_seq_one_letter_code
_entity_poly.pdbx_strand_id
1 'polypeptide(L)'
;MLTSQTCDTLCQDRPILEKQFDPTVDVESVEIPEKVALLRKRLEEEGPFDVLLGFSQGCIMIHYLVGHLRREGLPVPCNLLVFFEGMHIRDQRFVELFETPVKHPSIHIFGETSPYYAYAREGRCTTKRVEEYYENPLVLTHAEGHNFPAQPPRSTEIYTIVKEQILQLRADGATPPA
;
A
#
# COMPACT_ATOMS: atom_id res chain seq x y z
N MET A 1 11.20 11.10 -2.65
CA MET A 1 11.40 10.56 -1.29
C MET A 1 12.88 10.26 -1.14
N LEU A 2 13.59 10.98 -0.28
CA LEU A 2 15.00 10.70 0.05
C LEU A 2 15.10 10.58 1.57
N THR A 3 15.73 9.51 2.04
CA THR A 3 15.75 9.06 3.45
C THR A 3 16.78 9.84 4.27
N SER A 4 16.43 10.24 5.49
CA SER A 4 17.42 10.54 6.53
C SER A 4 17.94 9.21 7.07
N GLN A 5 19.24 8.92 6.90
CA GLN A 5 19.87 7.67 7.34
C GLN A 5 20.75 7.96 8.55
N THR A 6 20.42 7.40 9.71
CA THR A 6 21.41 7.16 10.76
C THR A 6 21.87 5.71 10.59
N CYS A 7 23.09 5.51 10.09
CA CYS A 7 23.59 4.16 9.79
C CYS A 7 25.12 4.10 9.99
N ASP A 8 25.62 2.98 10.51
CA ASP A 8 27.05 2.69 10.70
C ASP A 8 27.85 2.85 9.40
N THR A 9 29.16 3.06 9.49
CA THR A 9 30.05 3.30 8.33
C THR A 9 29.95 2.23 7.23
N LEU A 10 29.72 0.97 7.57
CA LEU A 10 29.52 -0.13 6.60
C LEU A 10 28.24 0.00 5.76
N CYS A 11 27.25 0.71 6.28
CA CYS A 11 26.01 0.96 5.58
C CYS A 11 26.19 2.08 4.55
N GLN A 12 27.05 3.07 4.79
CA GLN A 12 27.16 4.28 3.98
C GLN A 12 27.47 4.00 2.50
N ASP A 13 28.28 2.98 2.20
CA ASP A 13 28.75 2.65 0.86
C ASP A 13 27.76 1.86 -0.02
N ARG A 14 26.61 1.42 0.53
CA ARG A 14 25.61 0.66 -0.23
C ARG A 14 24.69 1.56 -1.07
N PRO A 15 24.28 1.12 -2.27
CA PRO A 15 23.21 1.75 -3.03
C PRO A 15 21.95 1.95 -2.19
N ILE A 16 21.27 3.09 -2.35
CA ILE A 16 20.03 3.42 -1.62
C ILE A 16 18.97 2.33 -1.79
N LEU A 17 18.88 1.75 -2.99
CA LEU A 17 17.92 0.68 -3.28
C LEU A 17 18.17 -0.56 -2.40
N GLU A 18 19.43 -0.95 -2.19
CA GLU A 18 19.77 -2.09 -1.34
C GLU A 18 19.43 -1.82 0.12
N LYS A 19 19.72 -0.60 0.59
CA LYS A 19 19.34 -0.15 1.94
C LYS A 19 17.82 -0.16 2.15
N GLN A 20 17.07 0.21 1.11
CA GLN A 20 15.61 0.30 1.17
C GLN A 20 14.92 -1.05 1.36
N PHE A 21 15.56 -2.17 1.05
CA PHE A 21 15.00 -3.51 1.25
C PHE A 21 15.75 -4.35 2.29
N ASP A 22 16.84 -3.83 2.84
CA ASP A 22 17.55 -4.45 3.95
C ASP A 22 16.82 -4.23 5.28
N PRO A 23 16.30 -5.29 5.94
CA PRO A 23 15.57 -5.17 7.19
C PRO A 23 16.40 -4.64 8.36
N THR A 24 17.73 -4.63 8.29
CA THR A 24 18.58 -4.11 9.37
C THR A 24 18.83 -2.60 9.28
N VAL A 25 18.29 -1.93 8.27
CA VAL A 25 18.45 -0.49 8.08
C VAL A 25 17.21 0.25 8.54
N ASP A 26 17.35 1.22 9.43
CA ASP A 26 16.25 2.12 9.74
C ASP A 26 15.99 3.07 8.57
N VAL A 27 14.73 3.16 8.17
CA VAL A 27 14.30 3.96 7.03
C VAL A 27 13.32 5.01 7.51
N GLU A 28 13.72 6.27 7.50
CA GLU A 28 12.82 7.40 7.72
C GLU A 28 12.39 8.01 6.39
N SER A 29 11.08 8.14 6.21
CA SER A 29 10.50 8.87 5.08
C SER A 29 10.36 10.35 5.42
N VAL A 30 10.77 11.21 4.49
CA VAL A 30 10.73 12.67 4.67
C VAL A 30 9.42 13.28 4.16
N GLU A 31 8.98 14.34 4.83
CA GLU A 31 7.82 15.17 4.45
C GLU A 31 6.51 14.38 4.33
N ILE A 32 6.35 13.33 5.14
CA ILE A 32 5.14 12.50 5.11
C ILE A 32 3.89 13.30 5.50
N PRO A 33 3.88 14.11 6.58
CA PRO A 33 2.70 14.91 6.93
C PRO A 33 2.25 15.84 5.79
N GLU A 34 3.19 16.50 5.12
CA GLU A 34 2.92 17.41 4.01
C GLU A 34 2.37 16.67 2.78
N LYS A 35 2.93 15.50 2.46
CA LYS A 35 2.46 14.65 1.35
C LYS A 35 1.07 14.08 1.62
N VAL A 36 0.79 13.67 2.85
CA VAL A 36 -0.54 13.23 3.27
C VAL A 36 -1.53 14.39 3.17
N ALA A 37 -1.18 15.58 3.66
CA ALA A 37 -2.04 16.76 3.57
C ALA A 37 -2.37 17.14 2.11
N LEU A 38 -1.36 17.09 1.23
CA LEU A 38 -1.55 17.33 -0.20
C LEU A 38 -2.48 16.29 -0.85
N LEU A 39 -2.27 15.00 -0.56
CA LEU A 39 -3.12 13.93 -1.09
C LEU A 39 -4.56 14.06 -0.58
N ARG A 40 -4.75 14.33 0.71
CA ARG A 40 -6.09 14.56 1.30
C ARG A 40 -6.82 15.70 0.62
N LYS A 41 -6.16 16.86 0.49
CA LYS A 41 -6.72 18.01 -0.22
C LYS A 41 -7.15 17.64 -1.63
N ARG A 42 -6.34 16.84 -2.35
CA ARG A 42 -6.71 16.43 -3.71
C ARG A 42 -7.91 15.49 -3.75
N LEU A 43 -8.00 14.56 -2.79
CA LEU A 43 -9.13 13.65 -2.67
C LEU A 43 -10.44 14.39 -2.34
N GLU A 44 -10.36 15.43 -1.51
CA GLU A 44 -11.48 16.32 -1.19
C GLU A 44 -11.91 17.18 -2.39
N GLU A 45 -10.95 17.73 -3.15
CA GLU A 45 -11.24 18.60 -4.30
C GLU A 45 -11.77 17.87 -5.54
N GLU A 46 -11.31 16.63 -5.77
CA GLU A 46 -11.63 15.87 -6.98
C GLU A 46 -12.57 14.69 -6.76
N GLY A 47 -12.87 14.39 -5.50
CA GLY A 47 -13.76 13.30 -5.13
C GLY A 47 -15.24 13.60 -5.46
N PRO A 48 -16.13 12.65 -5.11
CA PRO A 48 -15.84 11.39 -4.43
C PRO A 48 -15.18 10.34 -5.35
N PHE A 49 -14.28 9.53 -4.79
CA PHE A 49 -13.66 8.39 -5.49
C PHE A 49 -14.19 7.07 -4.93
N ASP A 50 -14.67 6.16 -5.78
CA ASP A 50 -15.01 4.81 -5.32
C ASP A 50 -13.77 4.00 -4.94
N VAL A 51 -12.65 4.24 -5.63
CA VAL A 51 -11.45 3.42 -5.53
C VAL A 51 -10.22 4.31 -5.44
N LEU A 52 -9.33 4.00 -4.51
CA LEU A 52 -7.97 4.51 -4.51
C LEU A 52 -7.01 3.38 -4.85
N LEU A 53 -6.22 3.57 -5.92
CA LEU A 53 -5.31 2.58 -6.45
C LEU A 53 -3.86 3.00 -6.23
N GLY A 54 -3.05 2.09 -5.71
CA GLY A 54 -1.61 2.25 -5.57
C GLY A 54 -0.84 1.23 -6.42
N PHE A 55 0.32 1.64 -6.92
CA PHE A 55 1.33 0.75 -7.48
C PHE A 55 2.66 0.95 -6.75
N SER A 56 3.29 -0.11 -6.25
CA SER A 56 4.62 -0.05 -5.63
C SER A 56 4.70 1.01 -4.52
N GLN A 57 5.52 2.06 -4.66
CA GLN A 57 5.59 3.17 -3.71
C GLN A 57 4.27 3.94 -3.54
N GLY A 58 3.38 3.93 -4.54
CA GLY A 58 2.03 4.48 -4.42
C GLY A 58 1.22 3.77 -3.33
N CYS A 59 1.43 2.46 -3.14
CA CYS A 59 0.82 1.69 -2.06
C CYS A 59 1.29 2.20 -0.69
N ILE A 60 2.59 2.49 -0.55
CA ILE A 60 3.15 3.06 0.68
C ILE A 60 2.48 4.40 1.00
N MET A 61 2.26 5.26 0.00
CA MET A 61 1.60 6.55 0.20
C MET A 61 0.14 6.39 0.66
N ILE A 62 -0.58 5.40 0.11
CA ILE A 62 -1.92 5.06 0.58
C ILE A 62 -1.88 4.56 2.03
N HIS A 63 -0.92 3.71 2.41
CA HIS A 63 -0.78 3.29 3.79
C HIS A 63 -0.49 4.49 4.72
N TYR A 64 0.35 5.44 4.31
CA TYR A 64 0.55 6.67 5.10
C TYR A 64 -0.74 7.47 5.26
N LEU A 65 -1.50 7.67 4.18
CA LEU A 65 -2.81 8.33 4.23
C LEU A 65 -3.76 7.62 5.22
N VAL A 66 -3.93 6.31 5.07
CA VAL A 66 -4.82 5.50 5.91
C VAL A 66 -4.39 5.56 7.38
N GLY A 67 -3.09 5.44 7.66
CA GLY A 67 -2.56 5.52 9.02
C GLY A 67 -2.85 6.89 9.68
N HIS A 68 -2.69 7.99 8.93
CA HIS A 68 -3.00 9.33 9.43
C HIS A 68 -4.48 9.53 9.71
N LEU A 69 -5.34 9.13 8.76
CA LEU A 69 -6.79 9.20 8.92
C LEU A 69 -7.24 8.38 10.13
N ARG A 70 -6.70 7.17 10.29
CA ARG A 70 -6.95 6.31 11.44
C ARG A 70 -6.59 6.99 12.77
N ARG A 71 -5.40 7.60 12.85
CA ARG A 71 -4.95 8.31 14.06
C ARG A 71 -5.88 9.48 14.42
N GLU A 72 -6.47 10.12 13.41
CA GLU A 72 -7.42 11.21 13.56
C GLU A 72 -8.87 10.74 13.76
N GLY A 73 -9.14 9.43 13.70
CA GLY A 73 -10.50 8.88 13.78
C GLY A 73 -11.37 9.19 12.56
N LEU A 74 -10.75 9.49 11.41
CA LEU A 74 -11.42 9.82 10.16
C LEU A 74 -11.56 8.60 9.25
N PRO A 75 -12.63 8.51 8.44
CA PRO A 75 -12.81 7.43 7.48
C PRO A 75 -11.84 7.57 6.29
N VAL A 76 -11.57 6.46 5.62
CA VAL A 76 -10.84 6.46 4.33
C VAL A 76 -11.77 7.03 3.25
N PRO A 77 -11.36 8.04 2.46
CA PRO A 77 -12.23 8.76 1.51
C PRO A 77 -12.43 7.99 0.18
N CYS A 78 -12.70 6.69 0.26
CA CYS A 78 -13.11 5.85 -0.86
C CYS A 78 -13.84 4.60 -0.37
N ASN A 79 -14.38 3.77 -1.26
CA ASN A 79 -15.03 2.52 -0.89
C ASN A 79 -14.09 1.31 -0.89
N LEU A 80 -13.02 1.36 -1.70
CA LEU A 80 -12.11 0.25 -1.93
C LEU A 80 -10.67 0.73 -2.14
N LEU A 81 -9.72 0.07 -1.47
CA LEU A 81 -8.30 0.21 -1.75
C LEU A 81 -7.81 -0.91 -2.67
N VAL A 82 -7.07 -0.57 -3.72
CA VAL A 82 -6.49 -1.57 -4.63
C VAL A 82 -4.98 -1.37 -4.71
N PHE A 83 -4.24 -2.39 -4.30
CA PHE A 83 -2.78 -2.37 -4.22
C PHE A 83 -2.19 -3.31 -5.25
N PHE A 84 -1.49 -2.77 -6.24
CA PHE A 84 -0.65 -3.54 -7.14
C PHE A 84 0.79 -3.47 -6.64
N GLU A 85 1.44 -4.63 -6.51
CA GLU A 85 2.83 -4.70 -6.06
C GLU A 85 3.04 -3.95 -4.73
N GLY A 86 2.15 -4.20 -3.75
CA GLY A 86 2.13 -3.51 -2.47
C GLY A 86 3.46 -3.60 -1.72
N MET A 87 3.87 -2.51 -1.06
CA MET A 87 5.11 -2.44 -0.29
C MET A 87 4.85 -1.98 1.14
N HIS A 88 5.63 -2.50 2.09
CA HIS A 88 5.55 -2.11 3.50
C HIS A 88 5.92 -0.64 3.73
N ILE A 89 5.22 -0.01 4.68
CA ILE A 89 5.78 1.09 5.45
C ILE A 89 6.96 0.54 6.25
N ARG A 90 8.15 1.11 6.05
CA ARG A 90 9.37 0.77 6.81
C ARG A 90 9.66 1.73 7.96
N ASP A 91 9.08 2.92 7.87
CA ASP A 91 9.29 3.99 8.83
C ASP A 91 8.56 3.66 10.13
N GLN A 92 9.33 3.30 11.15
CA GLN A 92 8.83 2.81 12.42
C GLN A 92 7.87 3.79 13.11
N ARG A 93 7.99 5.09 12.83
CA ARG A 93 7.08 6.14 13.31
C ARG A 93 5.63 5.95 12.84
N PHE A 94 5.41 5.11 11.82
CA PHE A 94 4.11 4.86 11.21
C PHE A 94 3.74 3.37 11.16
N VAL A 95 4.67 2.45 11.44
CA VAL A 95 4.39 0.99 11.48
C VAL A 95 3.38 0.67 12.57
N GLU A 96 3.46 1.33 13.72
CA GLU A 96 2.53 1.15 14.85
C GLU A 96 1.06 1.39 14.47
N LEU A 97 0.81 2.23 13.45
CA LEU A 97 -0.53 2.54 12.96
C LEU A 97 -1.23 1.34 12.31
N PHE A 98 -0.51 0.23 12.10
CA PHE A 98 -0.98 -1.02 11.50
C PHE A 98 -0.79 -2.24 12.40
N GLU A 99 -0.52 -2.06 13.71
CA GLU A 99 -0.46 -3.15 14.70
C GLU A 99 -1.76 -3.93 14.80
N THR A 100 -2.89 -3.28 14.54
CA THR A 100 -4.19 -3.93 14.36
C THR A 100 -4.68 -3.68 12.93
N PRO A 101 -5.33 -4.65 12.27
CA PRO A 101 -5.80 -4.46 10.90
C PRO A 101 -6.78 -3.30 10.78
N VAL A 102 -6.70 -2.55 9.68
CA VAL A 102 -7.64 -1.49 9.32
C VAL A 102 -8.92 -2.10 8.79
N LYS A 103 -10.06 -1.68 9.33
CA LYS A 103 -11.40 -2.11 8.88
C LYS A 103 -11.83 -1.37 7.63
N HIS A 104 -11.22 -1.70 6.49
CA HIS A 104 -11.54 -1.10 5.21
C HIS A 104 -11.30 -2.10 4.09
N PRO A 105 -12.22 -2.24 3.10
CA PRO A 105 -12.06 -3.19 2.01
C PRO A 105 -10.76 -2.95 1.23
N SER A 106 -10.02 -4.02 0.97
CA SER A 106 -8.81 -3.95 0.14
C SER A 106 -8.63 -5.15 -0.77
N ILE A 107 -8.01 -4.91 -1.93
CA ILE A 107 -7.50 -5.94 -2.84
C ILE A 107 -5.99 -5.75 -2.97
N HIS A 108 -5.24 -6.83 -2.80
CA HIS A 108 -3.79 -6.87 -2.99
C HIS A 108 -3.46 -7.81 -4.16
N ILE A 109 -2.76 -7.28 -5.16
CA ILE A 109 -2.35 -8.01 -6.36
C ILE A 109 -0.83 -8.06 -6.41
N PHE A 110 -0.27 -9.27 -6.51
CA PHE A 110 1.17 -9.51 -6.53
C PHE A 110 1.63 -10.34 -7.73
N GLY A 111 2.74 -9.94 -8.33
CA GLY A 111 3.52 -10.68 -9.31
C GLY A 111 4.49 -11.63 -8.61
N GLU A 112 4.35 -12.92 -8.85
CA GLU A 112 5.12 -13.98 -8.19
C GLU A 112 6.62 -13.92 -8.53
N THR A 113 6.98 -13.34 -9.68
CA THR A 113 8.38 -13.13 -10.08
C THR A 113 8.88 -11.72 -9.78
N SER A 114 8.09 -10.90 -9.09
CA SER A 114 8.53 -9.60 -8.61
C SER A 114 9.71 -9.76 -7.65
N PRO A 115 10.79 -8.98 -7.79
CA PRO A 115 11.90 -9.00 -6.84
C PRO A 115 11.45 -8.59 -5.43
N TYR A 116 10.27 -8.00 -5.28
CA TYR A 116 9.70 -7.56 -4.02
C TYR A 116 8.60 -8.48 -3.48
N TYR A 117 8.28 -9.58 -4.16
CA TYR A 117 7.23 -10.51 -3.74
C TYR A 117 7.47 -11.04 -2.32
N ALA A 118 8.67 -11.60 -2.09
CA ALA A 118 9.09 -12.07 -0.77
C ALA A 118 9.11 -10.92 0.25
N TYR A 119 9.65 -9.76 -0.13
CA TYR A 119 9.70 -8.59 0.73
C TYR A 119 8.30 -8.18 1.24
N ALA A 120 7.31 -8.11 0.35
CA ALA A 120 5.94 -7.69 0.67
C ALA A 120 5.13 -8.73 1.46
N ARG A 121 5.44 -10.02 1.27
CA ARG A 121 4.60 -11.13 1.75
C ARG A 121 5.24 -12.00 2.83
N GLU A 122 6.51 -11.79 3.15
CA GLU A 122 7.17 -12.51 4.25
C GLU A 122 7.31 -11.66 5.51
N GLY A 123 6.97 -10.36 5.47
CA GLY A 123 7.12 -9.47 6.62
C GLY A 123 8.59 -9.31 7.00
N ARG A 124 9.50 -9.18 6.03
CA ARG A 124 10.94 -9.08 6.38
C ARG A 124 11.26 -7.81 7.15
N CYS A 125 10.55 -6.72 6.91
CA CYS A 125 10.79 -5.42 7.54
C CYS A 125 9.74 -5.01 8.58
N THR A 126 8.69 -5.82 8.77
CA THR A 126 7.63 -5.59 9.77
C THR A 126 7.13 -6.93 10.30
N THR A 127 6.40 -6.99 11.40
CA THR A 127 5.89 -8.26 11.96
C THR A 127 4.76 -8.90 11.16
N LYS A 128 4.35 -8.32 10.03
CA LYS A 128 3.15 -8.67 9.27
C LYS A 128 3.40 -8.64 7.78
N ARG A 129 2.60 -9.36 7.01
CA ARG A 129 2.53 -9.20 5.54
C ARG A 129 1.81 -7.91 5.19
N VAL A 130 2.07 -7.34 4.01
CA VAL A 130 1.47 -6.04 3.64
C VAL A 130 -0.05 -6.14 3.52
N GLU A 131 -0.59 -7.30 3.09
CA GLU A 131 -2.03 -7.54 3.06
C GLU A 131 -2.67 -7.56 4.46
N GLU A 132 -1.92 -7.95 5.49
CA GLU A 132 -2.41 -8.06 6.88
C GLU A 132 -2.57 -6.71 7.58
N TYR A 133 -2.26 -5.61 6.87
CA TYR A 133 -2.57 -4.24 7.30
C TYR A 133 -4.08 -3.96 7.28
N TYR A 134 -4.84 -4.76 6.53
CA TYR A 134 -6.28 -4.60 6.34
C TYR A 134 -7.03 -5.85 6.80
N GLU A 135 -8.27 -5.68 7.26
CA GLU A 135 -9.12 -6.80 7.67
C GLU A 135 -9.73 -7.49 6.44
N ASN A 136 -9.62 -8.81 6.38
CA ASN A 136 -10.16 -9.66 5.29
C ASN A 136 -9.79 -9.19 3.87
N PRO A 137 -8.50 -8.97 3.55
CA PRO A 137 -8.09 -8.53 2.23
C PRO A 137 -8.35 -9.61 1.17
N LEU A 138 -8.74 -9.20 -0.03
CA LEU A 138 -8.71 -10.10 -1.19
C LEU A 138 -7.29 -10.12 -1.76
N VAL A 139 -6.64 -11.29 -1.74
CA VAL A 139 -5.26 -11.45 -2.25
C VAL A 139 -5.29 -12.20 -3.58
N LEU A 140 -4.72 -11.60 -4.61
CA LEU A 140 -4.59 -12.17 -5.95
C LEU A 140 -3.12 -12.22 -6.36
N THR A 141 -2.73 -13.24 -7.13
CA THR A 141 -1.39 -13.33 -7.72
C THR A 141 -1.42 -13.52 -9.23
N HIS A 142 -0.34 -13.15 -9.91
CA HIS A 142 -0.05 -13.48 -11.30
C HIS A 142 1.43 -13.88 -11.47
N ALA A 143 1.76 -14.59 -12.54
CA ALA A 143 3.11 -15.14 -12.75
C ALA A 143 4.17 -14.11 -13.19
N GLU A 144 3.77 -12.85 -13.44
CA GLU A 144 4.67 -11.82 -13.96
C GLU A 144 5.45 -11.12 -12.83
N GLY A 145 6.25 -10.12 -13.19
CA GLY A 145 7.16 -9.43 -12.28
C GLY A 145 6.52 -8.20 -11.64
N HIS A 146 7.35 -7.18 -11.39
CA HIS A 146 6.92 -5.91 -10.82
C HIS A 146 6.20 -5.02 -11.86
N ASN A 147 5.01 -5.46 -12.27
CA ASN A 147 4.19 -4.80 -13.28
C ASN A 147 2.70 -5.05 -13.01
N PHE A 148 1.84 -4.25 -13.62
CA PHE A 148 0.42 -4.59 -13.69
C PHE A 148 0.24 -5.90 -14.48
N PRO A 149 -0.69 -6.80 -14.07
CA PRO A 149 -0.98 -8.01 -14.81
C PRO A 149 -1.29 -7.69 -16.28
N ALA A 150 -0.57 -8.29 -17.20
CA ALA A 150 -0.71 -8.02 -18.63
C ALA A 150 -1.15 -9.27 -19.40
N GLN A 151 -0.76 -10.47 -18.99
CA GLN A 151 -0.95 -11.70 -19.76
C GLN A 151 -2.30 -12.38 -19.49
N PRO A 152 -3.18 -12.51 -20.50
CA PRO A 152 -4.38 -13.35 -20.40
C PRO A 152 -4.01 -14.84 -20.34
N PRO A 153 -4.88 -15.70 -19.77
CA PRO A 153 -6.22 -15.37 -19.25
C PRO A 153 -6.18 -14.67 -17.88
N ARG A 154 -5.03 -14.72 -17.17
CA ARG A 154 -4.94 -14.31 -15.78
C ARG A 154 -5.12 -12.80 -15.58
N SER A 155 -4.59 -11.96 -16.46
CA SER A 155 -4.82 -10.50 -16.38
C SER A 155 -6.30 -10.15 -16.51
N THR A 156 -6.99 -10.75 -17.49
CA THR A 156 -8.44 -10.57 -17.70
C THR A 156 -9.24 -11.02 -16.48
N GLU A 157 -8.89 -12.15 -15.89
CA GLU A 157 -9.54 -12.67 -14.67
C GLU A 157 -9.37 -11.70 -13.50
N ILE A 158 -8.15 -11.24 -13.22
CA ILE A 158 -7.86 -10.31 -12.13
C ILE A 158 -8.66 -9.01 -12.29
N TYR A 159 -8.62 -8.39 -13.47
CA TYR A 159 -9.37 -7.15 -13.70
C TYR A 159 -10.89 -7.36 -13.65
N THR A 160 -11.37 -8.54 -14.01
CA THR A 160 -12.79 -8.89 -13.87
C THR A 160 -13.19 -8.97 -12.40
N ILE A 161 -12.39 -9.65 -11.57
CA ILE A 161 -12.59 -9.72 -10.12
C ILE A 161 -12.58 -8.32 -9.49
N VAL A 162 -11.58 -7.49 -9.82
CA VAL A 162 -11.49 -6.10 -9.31
C VAL A 162 -12.74 -5.30 -9.69
N LYS A 163 -13.16 -5.37 -10.96
CA LYS A 163 -14.40 -4.72 -11.43
C LYS A 163 -15.63 -5.21 -10.67
N GLU A 164 -15.76 -6.52 -10.45
CA GLU A 164 -16.88 -7.11 -9.74
C GLU A 164 -16.94 -6.66 -8.28
N GLN A 165 -15.79 -6.56 -7.59
CA GLN A 165 -15.72 -6.02 -6.23
C GLN A 165 -16.19 -4.56 -6.15
N ILE A 166 -15.79 -3.72 -7.11
CA ILE A 166 -16.24 -2.32 -7.17
C ILE A 166 -17.76 -2.24 -7.38
N LEU A 167 -18.30 -3.06 -8.29
CA LEU A 167 -19.74 -3.09 -8.56
C LEU A 167 -20.54 -3.62 -7.37
N GLN A 168 -20.03 -4.63 -6.67
CA GLN A 168 -20.66 -5.20 -5.50
C GLN A 168 -20.77 -4.17 -4.37
N LEU A 169 -19.67 -3.46 -4.05
CA LEU A 169 -19.68 -2.42 -3.02
C LEU A 169 -20.71 -1.31 -3.33
N ARG A 170 -20.82 -0.90 -4.59
CA ARG A 170 -21.86 0.05 -5.02
C ARG A 170 -23.27 -0.50 -4.87
N ALA A 171 -23.49 -1.77 -5.23
CA ALA A 171 -24.78 -2.43 -5.08
C ALA A 171 -25.20 -2.56 -3.60
N ASP A 172 -24.23 -2.74 -2.71
CA ASP A 172 -24.43 -2.78 -1.26
C ASP A 172 -24.64 -1.39 -0.63
N GLY A 173 -24.67 -0.33 -1.46
CA GLY A 173 -24.94 1.04 -1.04
C GLY A 173 -23.72 1.77 -0.47
N ALA A 174 -22.51 1.27 -0.68
CA ALA A 174 -21.31 1.98 -0.26
C ALA A 174 -21.14 3.30 -1.03
N THR A 175 -21.12 4.40 -0.29
CA THR A 175 -20.82 5.73 -0.82
C THR A 175 -19.54 6.23 -0.15
N PRO A 176 -18.56 6.77 -0.91
CA PRO A 176 -17.38 7.36 -0.31
C PRO A 176 -17.78 8.44 0.69
N PRO A 177 -17.08 8.59 1.83
CA PRO A 177 -17.28 9.71 2.72
C PRO A 177 -17.17 11.03 1.95
N ALA A 178 -18.07 11.97 2.25
CA ALA A 178 -18.01 13.33 1.73
C ALA A 178 -16.83 14.10 2.34
#